data_AF-A0A933EM56-F1
#
_entry.id   AF-A0A933EM56-F1
#
_cell.length_a   1.000
_cell.length_b   1.000
_cell.length_c   1.000
_cell.angle_alpha   90.00
_cell.angle_beta   90.00
_cell.angle_gamma   90.00
#
_symmetry.space_group_name_H-M   'P 1'
#
loop_
_entity.id
_entity.type
_entity.pdbx_description
1 polymer ?
#
loop_
_entity_poly.entity_id
_entity_poly.type
_entity_poly.pdbx_seq_one_letter_code
_entity_poly.pdbx_strand_id
1 'polypeptide(L)'
;MRQYILPLLACVLLLSPAAPLHAQTAPTLAKLQIAFWPEYDRRAMLVIYQGTVAAGVPLPAQLTFSFPAAYGPPGAVAFGDAQGRLLTLEYATATVGDQLQISFSAPTTDFQFEYYDTSLDLTSSTRRYQFSASTPYAVQALVLQVQRP
;
A
#
# COMPACT_ATOMS: atom_id res chain seq x y z
N MET A 1 45.42 -38.39 20.65
CA MET A 1 44.90 -37.93 19.34
C MET A 1 43.38 -37.74 19.45
N ARG A 2 42.91 -36.68 20.14
CA ARG A 2 41.46 -36.52 20.45
C ARG A 2 41.11 -35.05 20.68
N GLN A 3 41.46 -34.15 19.76
CA GLN A 3 41.18 -32.71 19.93
C GLN A 3 40.74 -31.97 18.65
N TYR A 4 40.62 -32.65 17.51
CA TYR A 4 40.21 -32.03 16.24
C TYR A 4 38.77 -32.35 15.81
N ILE A 5 37.98 -33.05 16.63
CA ILE A 5 36.59 -33.40 16.28
C ILE A 5 35.62 -32.25 16.61
N LEU A 6 35.95 -31.39 17.58
CA LEU A 6 35.10 -30.25 17.97
C LEU A 6 34.98 -29.10 16.95
N PRO A 7 36.03 -28.66 16.21
CA PRO A 7 35.87 -27.57 15.24
C PRO A 7 35.12 -28.01 13.97
N LEU A 8 35.11 -29.31 13.66
CA LEU A 8 34.41 -29.84 12.49
C LEU A 8 32.89 -29.83 12.68
N LEU A 9 32.41 -30.05 13.91
CA LEU A 9 30.97 -30.07 14.23
C LEU A 9 30.35 -28.65 14.21
N ALA A 10 31.13 -27.63 14.56
CA ALA A 10 30.67 -26.23 14.55
C ALA A 10 30.52 -25.66 13.13
N CYS A 11 31.29 -26.16 12.16
CA CYS A 11 31.23 -25.69 10.78
C CYS A 11 30.00 -26.21 10.03
N VAL A 12 29.49 -27.40 10.39
CA VAL A 12 28.33 -28.02 9.72
C VAL A 12 27.00 -27.36 10.12
N LEU A 13 26.90 -26.76 11.31
CA LEU A 13 25.69 -26.04 11.76
C LEU A 13 25.44 -24.71 11.03
N LEU A 14 26.45 -24.17 10.34
CA LEU A 14 26.32 -22.94 9.54
C LEU A 14 25.78 -23.17 8.11
N LEU A 15 25.62 -24.43 7.69
CA LEU A 15 24.98 -24.79 6.41
C LEU A 15 23.46 -25.01 6.56
N SER A 16 22.81 -24.27 7.45
CA SER A 16 21.35 -24.21 7.43
C SER A 16 20.92 -23.67 6.06
N PRO A 17 20.25 -24.46 5.20
CA PRO A 17 19.75 -23.93 3.93
C PRO A 17 18.80 -22.79 4.29
N ALA A 18 19.14 -21.58 3.85
CA ALA A 18 18.19 -20.48 3.89
C ALA A 18 16.90 -21.01 3.25
N ALA A 19 15.83 -21.10 4.04
CA ALA A 19 14.53 -21.49 3.51
C ALA A 19 14.29 -20.60 2.29
N PRO A 20 13.92 -21.16 1.13
CA PRO A 20 13.67 -20.34 -0.03
C PRO A 20 12.61 -19.33 0.38
N LEU A 21 12.98 -18.05 0.37
CA LEU A 21 12.04 -16.95 0.49
C LEU A 21 11.20 -17.09 -0.79
N HIS A 22 10.10 -17.84 -0.72
CA HIS A 22 9.14 -17.89 -1.81
C HIS A 22 8.71 -16.44 -1.97
N ALA A 23 9.14 -15.80 -3.06
CA ALA A 23 8.59 -14.53 -3.50
C ALA A 23 7.10 -14.81 -3.69
N GLN A 24 6.31 -14.46 -2.67
CA GLN A 24 4.89 -14.68 -2.71
C GLN A 24 4.39 -13.86 -3.90
N THR A 25 3.76 -14.53 -4.87
CA THR A 25 3.18 -13.86 -6.03
C THR A 25 2.37 -12.69 -5.52
N ALA A 26 2.66 -11.49 -6.03
CA ALA A 26 1.98 -10.28 -5.58
C ALA A 26 0.46 -10.49 -5.70
N PRO A 27 -0.33 -10.13 -4.68
CA PRO A 27 -1.78 -10.25 -4.74
C PRO A 27 -2.32 -9.51 -5.97
N THR A 28 -3.32 -10.10 -6.61
CA THR A 28 -4.02 -9.43 -7.73
C THR A 28 -5.22 -8.66 -7.19
N LEU A 29 -5.54 -7.54 -7.80
CA LEU A 29 -6.70 -6.72 -7.45
C LEU A 29 -7.79 -6.89 -8.51
N ALA A 30 -8.99 -7.24 -8.07
CA ALA A 30 -10.17 -7.26 -8.95
C ALA A 30 -10.56 -5.83 -9.34
N LYS A 31 -10.49 -4.89 -8.40
CA LYS A 31 -10.77 -3.47 -8.63
C LYS A 31 -9.79 -2.60 -7.87
N LEU A 32 -9.38 -1.50 -8.49
CA LEU A 32 -8.78 -0.36 -7.82
C LEU A 32 -9.47 0.91 -8.31
N GLN A 33 -10.07 1.65 -7.39
CA GLN A 33 -10.61 2.97 -7.63
C GLN A 33 -9.74 4.02 -6.96
N ILE A 34 -9.40 5.07 -7.68
CA ILE A 34 -8.70 6.23 -7.16
C ILE A 34 -9.62 7.43 -7.33
N ALA A 35 -10.09 7.98 -6.21
CA ALA A 35 -10.96 9.14 -6.19
C ALA A 35 -10.18 10.41 -5.79
N PHE A 36 -10.50 11.52 -6.44
CA PHE A 36 -9.88 12.83 -6.26
C PHE A 36 -10.94 13.81 -5.77
N TRP A 37 -10.82 14.21 -4.51
CA TRP A 37 -11.75 15.10 -3.83
C TRP A 37 -11.03 16.40 -3.48
N PRO A 38 -11.26 17.50 -4.23
CA PRO A 38 -10.71 18.80 -3.87
C PRO A 38 -11.29 19.25 -2.54
N GLU A 39 -10.44 19.55 -1.57
CA GLU A 39 -10.92 20.02 -0.27
C GLU A 39 -11.36 21.49 -0.34
N TYR A 40 -12.43 21.81 0.38
CA TYR A 40 -12.95 23.18 0.47
C TYR A 40 -12.31 23.97 1.62
N ASP A 41 -11.96 23.30 2.71
CA ASP A 41 -11.46 23.90 3.95
C ASP A 41 -9.93 24.03 4.00
N ARG A 42 -9.23 23.36 3.08
CA ARG A 42 -7.77 23.40 2.97
C ARG A 42 -7.27 23.30 1.53
N ARG A 43 -6.06 23.82 1.32
CA ARG A 43 -5.34 23.71 0.04
C ARG A 43 -4.76 22.30 -0.14
N ALA A 44 -5.62 21.33 -0.43
CA ALA A 44 -5.21 19.96 -0.74
C ALA A 44 -6.20 19.25 -1.65
N MET A 45 -5.73 18.20 -2.31
CA MET A 45 -6.57 17.16 -2.91
C MET A 45 -6.56 15.95 -1.97
N LEU A 46 -7.72 15.52 -1.49
CA LEU A 46 -7.86 14.23 -0.82
C LEU A 46 -7.88 13.14 -1.91
N VAL A 47 -6.87 12.27 -1.88
CA VAL A 47 -6.74 11.15 -2.79
C VAL A 47 -7.13 9.89 -2.04
N ILE A 48 -8.18 9.22 -2.51
CA ILE A 48 -8.77 8.05 -1.84
C ILE A 48 -8.58 6.83 -2.74
N TYR A 49 -7.85 5.85 -2.25
CA TYR A 49 -7.72 4.54 -2.87
C TYR A 49 -8.73 3.60 -2.26
N GLN A 50 -9.56 2.97 -3.09
CA GLN A 50 -10.53 1.94 -2.71
C GLN A 50 -10.28 0.72 -3.57
N GLY A 51 -9.90 -0.39 -2.96
CA GLY A 51 -9.54 -1.59 -3.70
C GLY A 51 -10.26 -2.83 -3.20
N THR A 52 -10.40 -3.79 -4.12
CA THR A 52 -10.90 -5.13 -3.84
C THR A 52 -9.86 -6.13 -4.30
N VAL A 53 -9.28 -6.88 -3.36
CA VAL A 53 -8.40 -8.01 -3.60
C VAL A 53 -9.17 -9.08 -4.37
N ALA A 54 -8.55 -9.67 -5.39
CA ALA A 54 -9.21 -10.66 -6.24
C ALA A 54 -9.56 -11.95 -5.48
N ALA A 55 -10.63 -12.61 -5.90
CA ALA A 55 -11.01 -13.91 -5.37
C ALA A 55 -9.87 -14.93 -5.53
N GLY A 56 -9.64 -15.75 -4.51
CA GLY A 56 -8.59 -16.77 -4.50
C GLY A 56 -7.23 -16.30 -3.97
N VAL A 57 -7.04 -15.00 -3.73
CA VAL A 57 -5.90 -14.50 -2.95
C VAL A 57 -6.11 -14.86 -1.47
N PRO A 58 -5.14 -15.50 -0.80
CA PRO A 58 -5.23 -15.79 0.64
C PRO A 58 -5.34 -14.53 1.48
N LEU A 59 -6.20 -14.56 2.50
CA LEU A 59 -6.36 -13.49 3.49
C LEU A 59 -5.70 -13.89 4.82
N PRO A 60 -5.15 -12.92 5.59
CA PRO A 60 -5.10 -11.50 5.26
C PRO A 60 -4.09 -11.19 4.13
N ALA A 61 -4.44 -10.26 3.25
CA ALA A 61 -3.59 -9.88 2.13
C ALA A 61 -2.59 -8.80 2.57
N GLN A 62 -1.30 -9.05 2.38
CA GLN A 62 -0.26 -8.07 2.63
C GLN A 62 -0.19 -7.10 1.45
N LEU A 63 -0.52 -5.83 1.71
CA LEU A 63 -0.58 -4.78 0.69
C LEU A 63 0.38 -3.64 1.03
N THR A 64 1.04 -3.13 -0.01
CA THR A 64 1.99 -2.04 0.03
C THR A 64 1.73 -1.09 -1.14
N PHE A 65 1.60 0.19 -0.84
CA PHE A 65 1.45 1.26 -1.84
C PHE A 65 2.52 2.33 -1.61
N SER A 66 2.91 3.01 -2.68
CA SER A 66 3.90 4.10 -2.65
C SER A 66 3.29 5.36 -3.23
N PHE A 67 3.57 6.50 -2.60
CA PHE A 67 3.25 7.83 -3.10
C PHE A 67 4.29 8.84 -2.60
N PRO A 68 4.38 10.05 -3.17
CA PRO A 68 5.40 11.01 -2.78
C PRO A 68 5.43 11.30 -1.28
N ALA A 69 6.62 11.21 -0.67
CA ALA A 69 6.80 11.40 0.77
C ALA A 69 6.47 12.82 1.23
N ALA A 70 6.52 13.80 0.34
CA ALA A 70 6.13 15.19 0.59
C ALA A 70 4.66 15.36 1.04
N TYR A 71 3.81 14.36 0.78
CA TYR A 71 2.39 14.37 1.16
C TYR A 71 2.14 13.90 2.61
N GLY A 72 3.15 13.33 3.27
CA GLY A 72 3.02 12.79 4.63
C GLY A 72 2.24 11.48 4.70
N PRO A 73 2.00 10.92 5.90
CA PRO A 73 1.31 9.65 6.07
C PRO A 73 -0.18 9.73 5.70
N PRO A 74 -0.84 8.57 5.45
CA PRO A 74 -2.28 8.52 5.25
C PRO A 74 -3.06 9.16 6.40
N GLY A 75 -4.14 9.86 6.05
CA GLY A 75 -5.13 10.35 7.02
C GLY A 75 -5.94 9.20 7.61
N ALA A 76 -6.23 8.18 6.81
CA ALA A 76 -6.91 6.96 7.25
C ALA A 76 -6.48 5.76 6.40
N VAL A 77 -6.49 4.59 7.04
CA VAL A 77 -6.40 3.26 6.41
C VAL A 77 -7.48 2.40 7.03
N ALA A 78 -8.23 1.68 6.20
CA ALA A 78 -9.39 0.93 6.63
C ALA A 78 -9.60 -0.34 5.79
N PHE A 79 -10.39 -1.26 6.31
CA PHE A 79 -10.94 -2.41 5.58
C PHE A 79 -12.46 -2.44 5.66
N GLY A 80 -13.10 -3.05 4.66
CA GLY A 80 -14.54 -3.25 4.64
C GLY A 80 -14.96 -4.48 5.44
N ASP A 81 -15.93 -4.35 6.34
CA ASP A 81 -16.58 -5.49 6.99
C ASP A 81 -17.66 -6.13 6.10
N ALA A 82 -18.29 -7.21 6.57
CA ALA A 82 -19.33 -7.93 5.82
C ALA A 82 -20.59 -7.09 5.53
N GLN A 83 -20.76 -5.94 6.18
CA GLN A 83 -21.86 -5.00 5.97
C GLN A 83 -21.42 -3.78 5.13
N GLY A 84 -20.18 -3.76 4.64
CA GLY A 84 -19.62 -2.67 3.86
C GLY A 84 -19.21 -1.46 4.69
N ARG A 85 -19.12 -1.58 6.03
CA ARG A 85 -18.63 -0.49 6.87
C ARG A 85 -17.11 -0.49 6.86
N LEU A 86 -16.52 0.70 6.91
CA LEU A 86 -15.08 0.87 7.02
C LEU A 86 -14.66 0.78 8.49
N LEU A 87 -13.72 -0.11 8.77
CA LEU A 87 -13.08 -0.28 10.07
C LEU A 87 -11.61 0.12 9.96
N THR A 88 -11.12 0.88 10.94
CA THR A 88 -9.72 1.32 11.00
C THR A 88 -8.77 0.13 10.94
N LEU A 89 -7.71 0.28 10.14
CA LEU A 89 -6.67 -0.71 9.97
C LEU A 89 -5.32 -0.12 10.38
N GLU A 90 -4.58 -0.85 11.22
CA GLU A 90 -3.20 -0.51 11.54
C GLU A 90 -2.30 -0.65 10.32
N TYR A 91 -1.34 0.25 10.19
CA TYR A 91 -0.41 0.27 9.07
C TYR A 91 0.99 0.69 9.52
N ALA A 92 1.98 0.28 8.72
CA ALA A 92 3.36 0.72 8.87
C ALA A 92 3.74 1.65 7.70
N THR A 93 4.66 2.57 7.96
CA THR A 93 5.22 3.45 6.92
C THR A 93 6.73 3.31 6.83
N ALA A 94 7.27 3.42 5.61
CA ALA A 94 8.71 3.51 5.39
C ALA A 94 8.99 4.50 4.25
N THR A 95 9.95 5.41 4.44
CA THR A 95 10.39 6.30 3.36
C THR A 95 11.50 5.64 2.55
N VAL A 96 11.32 5.54 1.24
CA VAL A 96 12.29 4.97 0.29
C VAL A 96 12.54 5.99 -0.83
N GLY A 97 13.67 6.69 -0.76
CA GLY A 97 13.96 7.79 -1.67
C GLY A 97 12.98 8.96 -1.46
N ASP A 98 12.28 9.35 -2.52
CA ASP A 98 11.25 10.40 -2.49
C ASP A 98 9.83 9.86 -2.27
N GLN A 99 9.68 8.54 -2.10
CA GLN A 99 8.39 7.87 -1.88
C GLN A 99 8.20 7.50 -0.40
N LEU A 100 6.97 7.64 0.07
CA LEU A 100 6.48 7.01 1.28
C LEU A 100 5.76 5.72 0.90
N GLN A 101 6.21 4.61 1.47
CA GLN A 101 5.53 3.33 1.40
C GLN A 101 4.60 3.19 2.60
N ILE A 102 3.37 2.74 2.34
CA ILE A 102 2.42 2.31 3.37
C ILE A 102 2.25 0.81 3.24
N SER A 103 2.24 0.08 4.34
CA SER A 103 2.05 -1.37 4.37
C SER A 103 1.00 -1.77 5.39
N PHE A 104 0.06 -2.62 5.01
CA PHE A 104 -1.02 -3.08 5.88
C PHE A 104 -1.45 -4.51 5.54
N SER A 105 -2.15 -5.15 6.49
CA SER A 105 -2.65 -6.52 6.38
C SER A 105 -4.17 -6.48 6.25
N ALA A 106 -4.71 -6.58 5.04
CA ALA A 106 -6.15 -6.50 4.81
C ALA A 106 -6.84 -7.82 5.21
N PRO A 107 -7.70 -7.84 6.25
CA PRO A 107 -8.33 -9.07 6.73
C PRO A 107 -9.50 -9.53 5.85
N THR A 108 -10.03 -8.62 5.02
CA THR A 108 -11.07 -8.86 4.04
C THR A 108 -10.57 -8.47 2.65
N THR A 109 -11.40 -8.68 1.62
CA THR A 109 -11.05 -8.31 0.25
C THR A 109 -11.03 -6.80 0.04
N ASP A 110 -11.83 -6.04 0.79
CA ASP A 110 -12.01 -4.61 0.57
C ASP A 110 -11.13 -3.80 1.50
N PHE A 111 -10.38 -2.85 0.91
CA PHE A 111 -9.54 -1.92 1.64
C PHE A 111 -9.73 -0.50 1.12
N GLN A 112 -9.44 0.47 2.00
CA GLN A 112 -9.35 1.88 1.66
C GLN A 112 -8.13 2.50 2.34
N PHE A 113 -7.47 3.42 1.66
CA PHE A 113 -6.59 4.39 2.32
C PHE A 113 -6.71 5.74 1.63
N GLU A 114 -6.42 6.80 2.38
CA GLU A 114 -6.48 8.17 1.86
C GLU A 114 -5.33 9.02 2.36
N TYR A 115 -4.86 9.94 1.51
CA TYR A 115 -3.83 10.91 1.85
C TYR A 115 -4.12 12.26 1.22
N TYR A 116 -3.51 13.31 1.78
CA TYR A 116 -3.66 14.68 1.29
C TYR A 116 -2.49 15.04 0.37
N ASP A 117 -2.77 15.25 -0.91
CA ASP A 117 -1.83 15.86 -1.83
C ASP A 117 -1.90 17.39 -1.68
N THR A 118 -0.84 17.97 -1.11
CA THR A 118 -0.72 19.40 -0.81
C THR A 118 -0.13 20.21 -1.96
N SER A 119 0.12 19.58 -3.13
CA SER A 119 0.73 20.23 -4.29
C SER A 119 -0.23 21.08 -5.13
N LEU A 120 -1.52 21.10 -4.78
CA LEU A 120 -2.54 21.81 -5.55
C LEU A 120 -2.20 23.31 -5.70
N ASP A 121 -2.07 23.78 -6.94
CA ASP A 121 -1.88 25.20 -7.23
C ASP A 121 -3.22 25.93 -7.28
N LEU A 122 -3.43 26.84 -6.32
CA LEU A 122 -4.63 27.67 -6.23
C LEU A 122 -4.43 29.10 -6.75
N THR A 123 -3.23 29.44 -7.25
CA THR A 123 -2.90 30.81 -7.67
C THR A 123 -3.50 31.19 -9.03
N SER A 124 -3.75 30.20 -9.90
CA SER A 124 -4.37 30.38 -11.22
C SER A 124 -5.90 30.22 -11.17
N SER A 125 -6.63 31.01 -11.96
CA SER A 125 -8.08 30.82 -12.18
C SER A 125 -8.41 29.50 -12.88
N THR A 126 -7.45 28.92 -13.60
CA THR A 126 -7.55 27.56 -14.16
C THR A 126 -6.94 26.59 -13.17
N ARG A 127 -7.75 25.71 -12.58
CA ARG A 127 -7.28 24.64 -11.71
C ARG A 127 -6.70 23.51 -12.56
N ARG A 128 -5.43 23.18 -12.32
CA ARG A 128 -4.77 22.01 -12.91
C ARG A 128 -4.26 21.12 -11.78
N TYR A 129 -4.48 19.83 -11.94
CA TYR A 129 -3.99 18.80 -11.03
C TYR A 129 -3.30 17.72 -11.86
N GLN A 130 -2.11 17.31 -11.45
CA GLN A 130 -1.35 16.24 -12.08
C GLN A 130 -1.17 15.11 -11.07
N PHE A 131 -1.52 13.90 -11.49
CA PHE A 131 -1.45 12.72 -10.65
C PHE A 131 -0.64 11.64 -11.34
N SER A 132 0.22 10.97 -10.57
CA SER A 132 0.98 9.81 -10.99
C SER A 132 0.99 8.80 -9.86
N ALA A 133 0.70 7.54 -10.16
CA ALA A 133 0.81 6.45 -9.21
C ALA A 133 1.28 5.18 -9.90
N SER A 134 1.96 4.35 -9.13
CA SER A 134 2.35 3.00 -9.53
C SER A 134 1.94 2.03 -8.44
N THR A 135 1.53 0.83 -8.84
CA THR A 135 1.22 -0.27 -7.93
C THR A 135 1.95 -1.52 -8.39
N PRO A 136 2.52 -2.31 -7.46
CA PRO A 136 3.14 -3.59 -7.81
C PRO A 136 2.10 -4.67 -8.18
N TYR A 137 0.80 -4.37 -8.09
CA TYR A 137 -0.28 -5.32 -8.27
C TYR A 137 -0.86 -5.28 -9.68
N ALA A 138 -1.18 -6.46 -10.22
CA ALA A 138 -2.02 -6.54 -11.40
C ALA A 138 -3.46 -6.12 -11.01
N VAL A 139 -4.02 -5.16 -11.75
CA VAL A 139 -5.36 -4.61 -11.52
C VAL A 139 -6.26 -4.98 -12.70
N GLN A 140 -7.36 -5.70 -12.44
CA GLN A 140 -8.30 -6.10 -13.50
C GLN A 140 -9.18 -4.93 -13.94
N ALA A 141 -9.67 -4.12 -12.99
CA ALA A 141 -10.46 -2.92 -13.28
C ALA A 141 -9.90 -1.69 -12.52
N LEU A 142 -9.36 -0.73 -13.27
CA LEU A 142 -8.94 0.57 -12.74
C LEU A 142 -10.02 1.62 -13.02
N VAL A 143 -10.46 2.32 -11.97
CA VAL A 143 -11.46 3.40 -12.06
C VAL A 143 -10.85 4.69 -11.50
N LEU A 144 -10.93 5.78 -12.27
CA LEU A 144 -10.58 7.11 -11.79
C LEU A 144 -11.87 7.91 -11.59
N GLN A 145 -12.05 8.49 -10.41
CA GLN A 145 -13.21 9.33 -10.10
C GLN A 145 -12.74 10.72 -9.67
N VAL A 146 -13.27 11.76 -10.30
CA VAL A 146 -13.01 13.14 -9.88
C VAL A 146 -14.31 13.71 -9.35
N GLN A 147 -14.31 14.16 -8.10
CA GLN A 147 -15.44 14.89 -7.54
C GLN A 147 -15.55 16.24 -8.25
N ARG A 148 -16.73 16.50 -8.82
CA ARG A 148 -17.04 17.81 -9.38
C ARG A 148 -17.65 18.67 -8.27
N PRO A 149 -17.20 19.92 -8.09
CA PRO A 149 -17.89 20.89 -7.24
C PRO A 149 -19.27 21.23 -7.78
#